data_AF-A0A2S7DPR0-F1
#
_entry.id   AF-A0A2S7DPR0-F1
#
_cell.length_a   1.000
_cell.length_b   1.000
_cell.length_c   1.000
_cell.angle_alpha   90.00
_cell.angle_beta   90.00
_cell.angle_gamma   90.00
#
_symmetry.space_group_name_H-M   'P 1'
#
loop_
_entity.id
_entity.type
_entity.pdbx_description
1 polymer ?
#
loop_
_entity_poly.entity_id
_entity_poly.type
_entity_poly.pdbx_seq_one_letter_code
_entity_poly.pdbx_strand_id
1 'polypeptide(L)'
;EDEAAIVAFRKHTLLPLDDCLYALQPSIPHLTRSSLHRCLQRHSISRLPDIKGDKPAKKRFKSDPIGYFHIDIAEVQTSEGKLYLFVAIDR
;
A
#
# COMPACT_ATOMS: atom_id res chain seq x y z
N GLU A 1 23.91 -9.20 6.31
CA GLU A 1 22.86 -9.36 7.34
C GLU A 1 21.57 -8.66 6.89
N ASP A 2 21.66 -7.41 6.43
CA ASP A 2 20.55 -6.60 5.93
C ASP A 2 19.64 -7.30 4.90
N GLU A 3 20.20 -8.08 3.98
CA GLU A 3 19.41 -8.80 2.97
C GLU A 3 18.42 -9.80 3.56
N ALA A 4 18.83 -10.56 4.59
CA ALA A 4 17.94 -11.49 5.27
C ALA A 4 16.82 -10.75 6.02
N ALA A 5 17.15 -9.62 6.65
CA ALA A 5 16.19 -8.75 7.32
C ALA A 5 15.17 -8.16 6.33
N ILE A 6 15.63 -7.67 5.18
CA ILE A 6 14.78 -7.16 4.09
C ILE A 6 13.79 -8.23 3.61
N VAL A 7 14.28 -9.45 3.35
CA VAL A 7 13.46 -10.57 2.87
C VAL A 7 12.43 -10.99 3.91
N ALA A 8 12.83 -11.12 5.17
CA ALA A 8 11.92 -11.44 6.26
C ALA A 8 10.85 -10.34 6.42
N PHE A 9 11.26 -9.07 6.47
CA PHE A 9 10.37 -7.93 6.58
C PHE A 9 9.33 -7.92 5.46
N ARG A 10 9.75 -8.13 4.21
CA ARG A 10 8.85 -8.17 3.04
C ARG A 10 7.79 -9.26 3.17
N LYS A 11 8.20 -10.47 3.58
CA LYS A 11 7.32 -11.65 3.68
C LYS A 11 6.30 -11.51 4.82
N HIS A 12 6.68 -10.86 5.92
CA HIS A 12 5.78 -10.66 7.05
C HIS A 12 4.82 -9.48 6.88
N THR A 13 5.30 -8.38 6.32
CA THR A 13 4.51 -7.14 6.25
C THR A 13 3.67 -7.02 4.99
N LEU A 14 4.08 -7.67 3.89
CA LEU A 14 3.43 -7.57 2.59
C LEU A 14 3.22 -6.11 2.12
N LEU A 15 4.08 -5.19 2.55
CA LEU A 15 4.02 -3.77 2.20
C LEU A 15 4.51 -3.49 0.76
N PRO A 16 3.96 -2.56 0.00
CA PRO A 16 4.54 -2.11 -1.27
C PRO A 16 6.04 -1.75 -1.19
N LEU A 17 6.74 -1.75 -2.32
CA LEU A 17 8.19 -1.50 -2.39
C LEU A 17 8.62 -0.23 -1.66
N ASP A 18 7.90 0.87 -1.91
CA ASP A 18 8.24 2.19 -1.37
C ASP A 18 7.94 2.29 0.13
N ASP A 19 6.89 1.60 0.61
CA ASP A 19 6.58 1.51 2.04
C ASP A 19 7.61 0.64 2.78
N CYS A 20 8.10 -0.43 2.16
CA CYS A 20 9.23 -1.20 2.69
C CYS A 20 10.49 -0.34 2.79
N LEU A 21 10.78 0.48 1.78
CA LEU A 21 11.94 1.37 1.79
C LEU A 21 11.83 2.36 2.95
N TYR A 22 10.69 3.03 3.09
CA TYR A 22 10.46 3.98 4.17
C TYR A 22 10.60 3.34 5.56
N ALA A 23 10.03 2.15 5.76
CA ALA A 23 10.09 1.46 7.05
C ALA A 23 11.49 0.95 7.41
N LEU A 24 12.30 0.58 6.42
CA LEU A 24 13.65 0.03 6.64
C LEU A 24 14.74 1.11 6.65
N GLN A 25 14.48 2.30 6.11
CA GLN A 25 15.43 3.42 6.04
C GLN A 25 16.09 3.76 7.40
N PRO A 26 15.35 3.80 8.53
CA PRO A 26 15.96 4.14 9.82
C PRO A 26 16.99 3.10 10.31
N SER A 27 16.78 1.82 9.99
CA SER A 27 17.68 0.72 10.39
C SER A 27 18.77 0.44 9.36
N ILE A 28 18.51 0.74 8.08
CA ILE A 28 19.44 0.54 6.96
C ILE A 28 19.53 1.87 6.17
N PRO A 29 20.26 2.88 6.67
CA PRO A 29 20.25 4.24 6.10
C PRO A 29 20.74 4.33 4.65
N HIS A 30 21.61 3.40 4.26
CA HIS A 30 22.19 3.30 2.93
C HIS A 30 21.33 2.48 1.95
N LEU A 31 20.17 1.99 2.39
CA LEU A 31 19.22 1.30 1.52
C LEU A 31 18.67 2.29 0.50
N THR A 32 18.76 1.90 -0.77
CA THR A 32 18.20 2.67 -1.88
C THR A 32 17.04 1.89 -2.48
N ARG A 33 16.12 2.59 -3.13
CA ARG A 33 15.02 1.97 -3.88
C ARG A 33 15.50 0.90 -4.86
N SER A 34 16.57 1.19 -5.59
CA SER A 34 17.15 0.28 -6.60
C SER A 34 17.84 -0.94 -5.98
N SER A 35 18.56 -0.78 -4.86
CA SER A 35 19.15 -1.92 -4.15
C SER A 35 18.08 -2.80 -3.50
N LEU A 36 17.03 -2.21 -2.92
CA LEU A 36 15.87 -2.92 -2.40
C LEU A 36 15.16 -3.72 -3.50
N HIS A 37 14.82 -3.08 -4.63
CA HIS A 37 14.15 -3.76 -5.73
C HIS A 37 14.95 -4.96 -6.26
N ARG A 38 16.27 -4.79 -6.48
CA ARG A 38 17.16 -5.88 -6.92
C ARG A 38 17.25 -7.02 -5.90
N CYS A 39 17.29 -6.69 -4.61
CA CYS A 39 17.24 -7.68 -3.53
C CYS A 39 15.95 -8.51 -3.60
N LEU A 40 14.77 -7.86 -3.63
CA LEU A 40 13.50 -8.56 -3.71
C LEU A 40 13.33 -9.38 -5.00
N GLN A 41 13.88 -8.90 -6.12
CA GLN A 41 13.89 -9.62 -7.39
C GLN A 41 14.73 -10.89 -7.32
N ARG A 42 15.93 -10.83 -6.70
CA ARG A 42 16.81 -11.99 -6.49
C ARG A 42 16.13 -13.10 -5.68
N HIS A 43 15.27 -12.71 -4.73
CA HIS A 43 14.50 -13.62 -3.88
C HIS A 43 13.12 -13.97 -4.43
N SER A 44 12.80 -13.58 -5.67
CA SER A 44 11.49 -13.84 -6.32
C SER A 44 10.28 -13.33 -5.53
N ILE A 45 10.44 -12.25 -4.76
CA ILE A 45 9.40 -11.62 -3.92
C ILE A 45 9.20 -10.13 -4.25
N SER A 46 9.63 -9.70 -5.44
CA SER A 46 9.40 -8.33 -5.91
C SER A 46 7.90 -8.04 -6.09
N ARG A 47 7.15 -9.02 -6.60
CA ARG A 47 5.68 -8.97 -6.67
C ARG A 47 5.08 -9.50 -5.37
N LEU A 48 4.07 -8.79 -4.86
CA LEU A 48 3.25 -9.29 -3.76
C LEU A 48 2.51 -10.56 -4.18
N PRO A 49 2.35 -11.54 -3.27
CA PRO A 49 1.43 -12.63 -3.52
C PRO A 49 0.03 -12.06 -3.80
N ASP A 50 -0.69 -12.67 -4.72
CA ASP A 50 -2.12 -12.40 -4.86
C ASP A 50 -2.79 -12.85 -3.57
N ILE A 51 -2.97 -11.91 -2.65
CA ILE A 51 -3.81 -12.11 -1.48
C ILE A 51 -5.21 -12.34 -2.04
N LYS A 52 -5.63 -13.61 -2.07
CA LYS A 52 -7.02 -14.03 -2.29
C LYS A 52 -7.86 -13.55 -1.10
N GLY A 53 -7.92 -12.24 -0.90
CA GLY A 53 -9.06 -11.61 -0.25
C GLY A 53 -10.19 -11.60 -1.25
N ASP A 54 -11.42 -11.66 -0.75
CA ASP A 54 -12.66 -11.51 -1.51
C ASP A 54 -12.73 -10.09 -2.09
N LYS A 55 -11.81 -9.77 -3.00
CA LYS A 55 -11.75 -8.49 -3.68
C LYS A 55 -12.95 -8.48 -4.61
N PRO A 56 -13.93 -7.58 -4.39
CA PRO A 56 -15.07 -7.50 -5.27
C PRO A 56 -14.55 -7.33 -6.70
N ALA A 57 -15.18 -8.03 -7.64
CA ALA A 57 -14.82 -7.94 -9.05
C ALA A 57 -14.72 -6.46 -9.45
N LYS A 58 -13.62 -6.09 -10.12
CA LYS A 58 -13.41 -4.70 -10.58
C LYS A 58 -14.60 -4.29 -11.44
N LYS A 59 -15.45 -3.40 -10.94
CA LYS A 59 -16.54 -2.79 -11.69
C LYS A 59 -16.05 -1.47 -12.27
N ARG A 60 -16.52 -1.13 -13.47
CA ARG A 60 -16.38 0.24 -13.98
C ARG A 60 -17.23 1.16 -13.11
N PHE A 61 -16.75 2.38 -12.91
CA PHE A 61 -17.59 3.43 -12.33
C PHE A 61 -18.81 3.67 -13.22
N LYS A 62 -19.92 4.09 -12.60
CA LYS A 62 -21.10 4.50 -13.35
C LYS A 62 -20.75 5.73 -14.18
N SER A 63 -21.31 5.83 -15.39
CA SER A 63 -21.23 7.05 -16.18
C SER A 63 -22.30 8.00 -15.67
N ASP A 64 -21.94 8.86 -14.72
CA ASP A 64 -22.83 9.91 -14.26
C ASP A 64 -22.76 11.09 -15.26
N PRO A 65 -23.89 11.72 -15.60
CA PRO A 65 -23.86 12.91 -16.45
C PRO A 65 -23.24 14.08 -15.68
N ILE A 66 -22.78 15.10 -16.42
CA ILE A 66 -22.23 16.33 -15.84
C ILE A 66 -23.24 16.92 -14.85
N GLY A 67 -22.77 17.27 -13.64
CA GLY A 67 -23.60 17.79 -12.54
C GLY A 67 -23.85 16.83 -11.38
N TYR A 68 -23.21 15.64 -11.38
CA TYR A 68 -23.20 14.71 -10.26
C TYR A 68 -21.88 14.76 -9.51
N PHE A 69 -21.95 14.69 -8.19
CA PHE A 69 -20.76 14.78 -7.33
C PHE A 69 -20.67 13.55 -6.44
N HIS A 70 -19.50 12.91 -6.41
CA HIS A 70 -19.25 11.76 -5.54
C HIS A 70 -18.73 12.24 -4.19
N ILE A 71 -19.44 11.86 -3.12
CA ILE A 71 -19.00 12.08 -1.75
C ILE A 71 -18.69 10.72 -1.13
N ASP A 72 -17.40 10.45 -0.91
CA ASP A 72 -16.95 9.29 -0.16
C ASP A 72 -16.80 9.66 1.32
N ILE A 73 -17.30 8.79 2.20
CA ILE A 73 -17.22 8.96 3.65
C ILE A 73 -16.43 7.78 4.22
N ALA A 74 -15.35 8.09 4.94
CA ALA A 74 -14.56 7.10 5.65
C ALA A 74 -14.58 7.40 7.16
N GLU A 75 -14.99 6.41 7.96
CA GLU A 75 -14.80 6.44 9.41
C GLU A 75 -13.40 5.93 9.75
N VAL A 76 -12.67 6.69 10.56
CA VAL A 76 -11.35 6.32 11.08
C VAL A 76 -11.45 6.22 12.60
N GLN A 77 -11.17 5.02 13.12
CA GLN A 77 -11.10 4.77 14.56
C GLN A 77 -9.72 5.15 15.08
N THR A 78 -9.67 6.07 16.05
CA THR A 78 -8.44 6.48 16.73
C THR A 78 -8.53 6.19 18.23
N SER A 79 -7.41 6.31 18.95
CA SER A 79 -7.39 6.20 20.41
C SER A 79 -8.22 7.27 21.13
N GLU A 80 -8.51 8.38 20.46
CA GLU A 80 -9.24 9.53 21.02
C GLU A 80 -10.73 9.53 20.60
N GLY A 81 -11.14 8.59 19.73
CA GLY A 81 -12.52 8.42 19.31
C GLY A 81 -12.68 8.21 17.80
N LYS A 82 -13.88 8.52 17.30
CA LYS A 82 -14.24 8.38 15.89
C LYS A 82 -13.98 9.66 15.12
N LEU A 83 -13.21 9.57 14.04
CA LEU A 83 -13.05 10.63 13.05
C LEU A 83 -13.79 10.25 11.76
N TYR A 84 -14.31 11.25 11.06
CA TYR A 84 -14.94 11.09 9.76
C TYR A 84 -14.21 11.93 8.71
N LEU A 85 -13.77 11.29 7.64
CA LEU A 85 -13.20 11.95 6.46
C LEU A 85 -14.27 11.99 5.37
N PHE A 86 -14.56 13.20 4.87
CA PHE A 86 -15.46 13.43 3.75
C PHE A 86 -14.63 13.85 2.54
N VAL A 87 -14.69 13.08 1.47
CA VAL A 87 -13.97 13.36 0.22
C VAL A 87 -14.97 13.61 -0.89
N ALA A 88 -14.69 14.66 -1.64
CA ALA A 88 -15.59 15.32 -2.54
C ALA A 88 -14.93 15.31 -3.93
N ILE A 89 -15.43 14.49 -4.87
CA ILE A 89 -14.81 14.28 -6.18
C ILE A 89 -15.81 14.62 -7.30
N ASP A 90 -15.45 15.63 -8.08
CA ASP A 90 -16.04 15.89 -9.40
C ASP A 90 -15.34 14.99 -10.42
N ARG A 91 -16.10 14.22 -11.20
CA ARG A 91 -15.55 13.17 -12.09
C ARG A 91 -15.88 13.39 -13.55
#